data_AF-A0A3C0QVI0-F1
#
_entry.id   AF-A0A3C0QVI0-F1
#
_cell.length_a   1.000
_cell.length_b   1.000
_cell.length_c   1.000
_cell.angle_alpha   90.00
_cell.angle_beta   90.00
_cell.angle_gamma   90.00
#
_symmetry.space_group_name_H-M   'P 1'
#
loop_
_entity.id
_entity.type
_entity.pdbx_description
1 polymer ?
#
loop_
_entity_poly.entity_id
_entity_poly.type
_entity_poly.pdbx_seq_one_letter_code
_entity_poly.pdbx_strand_id
1 'polypeptide(L)'
;MVSLHLNIVEMNAQIAYITPKNPPKPLPFKVLCILAFFFGGSTLFFSILTLFTLPEYYVVHTHARQAIFPEDLRNSSDFIISFIFFLLSAVAFAGLIGIWRLQKIGYWIFFVSIILFVILPFVLFDMPFVWIITYLLPYQVIAVFLLILFGKNLKLMRKRV
;
A
#
# COMPACT_ATOMS: atom_id res chain seq x y z
N MET A 1 40.06 -1.05 46.09
CA MET A 1 39.41 -0.13 45.14
C MET A 1 39.08 -0.75 43.77
N VAL A 2 39.78 -1.79 43.30
CA VAL A 2 39.55 -2.40 41.96
C VAL A 2 38.25 -3.21 41.85
N SER A 3 37.78 -3.83 42.94
CA SER A 3 36.59 -4.71 42.96
C SER A 3 35.26 -3.98 42.64
N LEU A 4 35.14 -2.69 43.00
CA LEU A 4 33.93 -1.90 42.73
C LEU A 4 33.75 -1.55 41.25
N HIS A 5 34.83 -1.42 40.49
CA HIS A 5 34.75 -1.10 39.06
C HIS A 5 34.28 -2.28 38.21
N LEU A 6 34.60 -3.53 38.60
CA LEU A 6 34.15 -4.72 37.87
C LEU A 6 32.64 -4.91 37.97
N ASN A 7 32.06 -4.70 39.16
CA ASN A 7 30.61 -4.80 39.37
C ASN A 7 29.81 -3.81 38.54
N ILE A 8 30.33 -2.59 38.30
CA ILE A 8 29.64 -1.59 37.48
C ILE A 8 29.64 -2.00 36.00
N VAL A 9 30.71 -2.63 35.51
CA VAL A 9 30.81 -3.08 34.11
C VAL A 9 29.87 -4.26 33.83
N GLU A 10 29.81 -5.23 34.74
CA GLU A 10 28.90 -6.38 34.61
C GLU A 10 27.43 -5.98 34.73
N MET A 11 27.11 -5.03 35.63
CA MET A 11 25.74 -4.54 35.79
C MET A 11 25.28 -3.74 34.55
N ASN A 12 26.16 -2.96 33.92
CA ASN A 12 25.86 -2.28 32.66
C ASN A 12 25.70 -3.25 31.47
N ALA A 13 26.47 -4.35 31.45
CA ALA A 13 26.32 -5.39 30.43
C ALA A 13 24.97 -6.13 30.54
N GLN A 14 24.48 -6.35 31.77
CA GLN A 14 23.16 -6.93 31.98
C GLN A 14 22.01 -5.96 31.64
N ILE A 15 22.16 -4.66 31.93
CA ILE A 15 21.15 -3.65 31.55
C ILE A 15 21.01 -3.54 30.02
N ALA A 16 22.11 -3.66 29.27
CA ALA A 16 22.08 -3.67 27.80
C ALA A 16 21.35 -4.89 27.20
N TYR A 17 21.32 -6.02 27.92
CA TYR A 17 20.64 -7.24 27.48
C TYR A 17 19.11 -7.19 27.66
N ILE A 18 18.61 -6.36 28.60
CA ILE A 18 17.18 -6.30 28.94
C ILE A 18 16.43 -5.29 28.07
N THR A 19 17.12 -4.36 27.40
CA THR A 19 16.46 -3.48 26.43
C THR A 19 15.97 -4.29 25.22
N PRO A 20 14.64 -4.42 25.01
CA PRO A 20 14.14 -5.17 23.87
C PRO A 20 14.61 -4.49 22.58
N LYS A 21 15.31 -5.27 21.75
CA LYS A 21 15.89 -4.87 20.45
C LYS A 21 14.91 -4.17 19.51
N ASN A 22 13.59 -4.29 19.75
CA ASN A 22 12.56 -3.52 19.08
C ASN A 22 11.53 -3.01 20.10
N PRO A 23 11.20 -1.70 20.10
CA PRO A 23 10.13 -1.19 20.93
C PRO A 23 8.81 -1.91 20.59
N PRO A 24 7.98 -2.24 21.59
CA PRO A 24 6.71 -2.90 21.37
C PRO A 24 5.83 -2.04 20.45
N LYS A 25 5.25 -2.65 19.40
CA LYS A 25 4.33 -1.96 18.49
C LYS A 25 3.10 -1.49 19.28
N PRO A 26 2.71 -0.20 19.20
CA PRO A 26 1.53 0.27 19.90
C PRO A 26 0.29 -0.49 19.38
N LEU A 27 -0.61 -0.84 20.30
CA LEU A 27 -1.85 -1.57 20.01
C LEU A 27 -2.65 -1.00 18.81
N PRO A 28 -2.90 0.32 18.69
CA PRO A 28 -3.66 0.87 17.56
C PRO A 28 -2.98 0.65 16.20
N PHE A 29 -1.65 0.60 16.16
CA PHE A 29 -0.91 0.36 14.91
C PHE A 29 -1.10 -1.07 14.41
N LYS A 30 -1.23 -2.05 15.31
CA LYS A 30 -1.50 -3.44 14.92
C LYS A 30 -2.87 -3.58 14.25
N VAL A 31 -3.90 -2.98 14.84
CA VAL A 31 -5.27 -3.00 14.28
C VAL A 31 -5.31 -2.32 12.92
N LEU A 32 -4.67 -1.15 12.80
CA LEU A 32 -4.58 -0.41 11.54
C LEU A 32 -3.94 -1.25 10.43
N CYS A 33 -2.84 -1.93 10.74
CA CYS A 33 -2.18 -2.80 9.79
C CYS A 33 -3.05 -3.99 9.37
N ILE A 34 -3.78 -4.62 10.30
CA ILE A 34 -4.66 -5.75 9.97
C ILE A 34 -5.77 -5.27 9.02
N LEU A 35 -6.40 -4.14 9.30
CA LEU A 35 -7.41 -3.53 8.41
C LEU A 35 -6.82 -3.23 7.02
N ALA A 36 -5.63 -2.64 6.98
CA ALA A 36 -4.93 -2.35 5.73
C ALA A 36 -4.56 -3.63 4.96
N PHE A 37 -4.20 -4.72 5.64
CA PHE A 37 -3.95 -6.02 5.03
C PHE A 37 -5.22 -6.62 4.42
N PHE A 38 -6.37 -6.51 5.09
CA PHE A 38 -7.63 -6.96 4.50
C PHE A 38 -7.99 -6.14 3.27
N PHE A 39 -7.87 -4.81 3.34
CA PHE A 39 -8.17 -3.92 2.23
C PHE A 39 -7.20 -4.10 1.04
N GLY A 40 -5.90 -4.08 1.30
CA GLY A 40 -4.89 -4.29 0.26
C GLY A 40 -4.89 -5.71 -0.29
N GLY A 41 -5.12 -6.71 0.58
CA GLY A 41 -5.23 -8.11 0.20
C GLY A 41 -6.46 -8.39 -0.65
N SER A 42 -7.62 -7.84 -0.31
CA SER A 42 -8.82 -7.96 -1.15
C SER A 42 -8.61 -7.27 -2.49
N THR A 43 -8.02 -6.07 -2.51
CA THR A 43 -7.71 -5.34 -3.75
C THR A 43 -6.78 -6.14 -4.67
N LEU A 44 -5.69 -6.70 -4.12
CA LEU A 44 -4.78 -7.57 -4.87
C LEU A 44 -5.48 -8.83 -5.36
N PHE A 45 -6.27 -9.48 -4.51
CA PHE A 45 -7.04 -10.67 -4.87
C PHE A 45 -8.02 -10.39 -6.01
N PHE A 46 -8.80 -9.31 -5.93
CA PHE A 46 -9.69 -8.89 -7.00
C PHE A 46 -8.92 -8.55 -8.27
N SER A 47 -7.74 -7.90 -8.17
CA SER A 47 -6.90 -7.60 -9.34
C SER A 47 -6.40 -8.87 -10.04
N ILE A 48 -6.06 -9.91 -9.25
CA ILE A 48 -5.70 -11.23 -9.77
C ILE A 48 -6.91 -11.88 -10.44
N LEU A 49 -8.07 -11.87 -9.77
CA LEU A 49 -9.29 -12.40 -10.36
C LEU A 49 -9.61 -11.71 -11.68
N THR A 50 -9.61 -10.38 -11.75
CA THR A 50 -9.88 -9.64 -12.99
C THR A 50 -8.88 -9.98 -14.09
N LEU A 51 -7.61 -10.20 -13.74
CA LEU A 51 -6.57 -10.60 -14.71
C LEU A 51 -6.85 -11.97 -15.33
N PHE A 52 -7.44 -12.91 -14.57
CA PHE A 52 -7.67 -14.29 -15.02
C PHE A 52 -9.09 -14.61 -15.48
N THR A 53 -10.11 -13.89 -14.99
CA THR A 53 -11.52 -14.30 -15.17
C THR A 53 -12.27 -13.52 -16.25
N LEU A 54 -11.80 -12.38 -16.74
CA LEU A 54 -12.56 -11.59 -17.73
C LEU A 54 -11.68 -10.79 -18.69
N PRO A 55 -11.82 -11.03 -20.01
CA PRO A 55 -11.53 -10.03 -21.04
C PRO A 55 -12.77 -9.20 -21.44
N GLU A 56 -13.91 -9.32 -20.74
CA GLU A 56 -15.16 -8.62 -21.10
C GLU A 56 -15.66 -7.65 -20.02
N TYR A 57 -14.79 -6.78 -19.50
CA TYR A 57 -15.29 -5.61 -18.77
C TYR A 57 -15.78 -4.58 -19.80
N TYR A 58 -16.99 -4.78 -20.32
CA TYR A 58 -17.63 -3.93 -21.34
C TYR A 58 -17.59 -2.43 -20.97
N VAL A 59 -17.58 -2.12 -19.68
CA VAL A 59 -17.48 -0.75 -19.13
C VAL A 59 -16.10 -0.13 -19.37
N VAL A 60 -15.02 -0.91 -19.34
CA VAL A 60 -13.65 -0.44 -19.56
C VAL A 60 -13.44 -0.15 -21.05
N HIS A 61 -13.88 -1.05 -21.93
CA HIS A 61 -13.79 -0.89 -23.38
C HIS A 61 -14.57 0.30 -23.96
N THR A 62 -15.69 0.66 -23.34
CA THR A 62 -16.54 1.77 -23.80
C THR A 62 -16.03 3.14 -23.35
N HIS A 63 -15.23 3.19 -22.29
CA HIS A 63 -14.72 4.44 -21.70
C HIS A 63 -13.20 4.61 -21.82
N ALA A 64 -12.46 3.64 -22.37
CA ALA A 64 -11.03 3.79 -22.65
C ALA A 64 -10.78 4.96 -23.61
N ARG A 65 -9.89 5.88 -23.21
CA ARG A 65 -9.59 7.09 -24.00
C ARG A 65 -8.84 6.68 -25.28
N GLN A 66 -9.46 6.96 -26.44
CA GLN A 66 -8.93 6.60 -27.75
C GLN A 66 -7.55 7.22 -28.05
N ALA A 67 -7.23 8.37 -27.44
CA ALA A 67 -5.92 9.00 -27.58
C ALA A 67 -4.77 8.16 -27.00
N ILE A 68 -5.05 7.23 -26.09
CA ILE A 68 -4.07 6.35 -25.44
C ILE A 68 -4.10 4.96 -26.06
N PHE A 69 -5.30 4.46 -26.39
CA PHE A 69 -5.50 3.15 -27.00
C PHE A 69 -6.13 3.31 -28.40
N PRO A 70 -5.32 3.29 -29.48
CA PRO A 70 -5.84 3.30 -30.85
C PRO A 70 -6.68 2.05 -31.12
N GLU A 71 -7.54 2.09 -32.13
CA GLU A 71 -8.52 1.02 -32.40
C GLU A 71 -7.88 -0.37 -32.54
N ASP A 72 -6.68 -0.45 -33.12
CA ASP A 72 -5.92 -1.69 -33.28
C ASP A 72 -5.53 -2.35 -31.94
N LEU A 73 -5.31 -1.54 -30.91
CA LEU A 73 -4.95 -1.98 -29.55
C LEU A 73 -6.16 -2.05 -28.62
N ARG A 74 -7.35 -1.70 -29.10
CA ARG A 74 -8.55 -1.60 -28.26
C ARG A 74 -8.89 -2.93 -27.62
N ASN A 75 -8.80 -4.03 -28.36
CA ASN A 75 -9.05 -5.39 -27.83
C ASN A 75 -8.00 -5.84 -26.81
N SER A 76 -6.80 -5.27 -26.82
CA SER A 76 -5.74 -5.56 -25.84
C SER A 76 -5.73 -4.58 -24.67
N SER A 77 -6.45 -3.46 -24.76
CA SER A 77 -6.44 -2.41 -23.74
C SER A 77 -6.92 -2.92 -22.39
N ASP A 78 -7.97 -3.74 -22.35
CA ASP A 78 -8.50 -4.34 -21.12
C ASP A 78 -7.46 -5.19 -20.38
N PHE A 79 -6.68 -5.99 -21.12
CA PHE A 79 -5.59 -6.78 -20.54
C PHE A 79 -4.46 -5.88 -20.03
N ILE A 80 -4.02 -4.90 -20.81
CA ILE A 80 -2.96 -3.96 -20.44
C ILE A 80 -3.35 -3.20 -19.17
N ILE A 81 -4.58 -2.69 -19.12
CA ILE A 81 -5.13 -1.94 -17.99
C ILE A 81 -5.19 -2.84 -16.75
N SER A 82 -5.77 -4.04 -16.87
CA SER A 82 -5.86 -5.01 -15.78
C SER A 82 -4.48 -5.40 -15.24
N PHE A 83 -3.51 -5.57 -16.14
CA PHE A 83 -2.12 -5.85 -15.78
C PHE A 83 -1.47 -4.69 -15.02
N ILE A 84 -1.68 -3.44 -15.46
CA ILE A 84 -1.19 -2.24 -14.75
C ILE A 84 -1.80 -2.16 -13.35
N PHE A 85 -3.11 -2.35 -13.20
CA PHE A 85 -3.77 -2.34 -11.89
C PHE A 85 -3.29 -3.48 -11.00
N PHE A 86 -3.07 -4.67 -11.54
CA PHE A 86 -2.45 -5.78 -10.82
C PHE A 86 -1.07 -5.42 -10.29
N LEU A 87 -0.19 -4.84 -11.13
CA LEU A 87 1.14 -4.41 -10.71
C LEU A 87 1.06 -3.34 -9.61
N LEU A 88 0.19 -2.34 -9.77
CA LEU A 88 -0.01 -1.30 -8.77
C LEU A 88 -0.50 -1.88 -7.43
N SER A 89 -1.45 -2.80 -7.47
CA SER A 89 -1.95 -3.51 -6.28
C SER A 89 -0.86 -4.34 -5.61
N ALA A 90 -0.04 -5.04 -6.39
CA ALA A 90 1.08 -5.84 -5.86
C ALA A 90 2.14 -4.95 -5.19
N VAL A 91 2.50 -3.82 -5.82
CA VAL A 91 3.44 -2.85 -5.26
C VAL A 91 2.87 -2.19 -4.00
N ALA A 92 1.59 -1.81 -4.00
CA ALA A 92 0.92 -1.28 -2.81
C ALA A 92 0.96 -2.30 -1.66
N PHE A 93 0.65 -3.57 -1.94
CA PHE A 93 0.69 -4.64 -0.95
C PHE A 93 2.11 -4.89 -0.41
N ALA A 94 3.13 -4.84 -1.27
CA ALA A 94 4.53 -4.88 -0.84
C ALA A 94 4.88 -3.70 0.09
N GLY A 95 4.36 -2.50 -0.20
CA GLY A 95 4.43 -1.34 0.67
C GLY A 95 3.82 -1.61 2.06
N LEU A 96 2.63 -2.23 2.11
CA LEU A 96 1.98 -2.64 3.37
C LEU A 96 2.82 -3.64 4.17
N ILE A 97 3.44 -4.61 3.51
CA ILE A 97 4.39 -5.54 4.18
C ILE A 97 5.58 -4.77 4.77
N GLY A 98 6.08 -3.74 4.08
CA GLY A 98 7.11 -2.85 4.60
C GLY A 98 6.65 -2.07 5.85
N ILE A 99 5.43 -1.52 5.81
CA ILE A 99 4.80 -0.83 6.95
C ILE A 99 4.62 -1.78 8.14
N TRP A 100 4.21 -3.03 7.90
CA TRP A 100 4.12 -4.05 8.94
C TRP A 100 5.44 -4.28 9.67
N ARG A 101 6.54 -4.23 8.93
CA ARG A 101 7.91 -4.33 9.44
C ARG A 101 8.45 -3.00 10.00
N LEU A 102 7.61 -1.96 10.14
CA LEU A 102 7.93 -0.61 10.62
C LEU A 102 8.96 0.14 9.78
N GLN A 103 8.92 -0.03 8.46
CA GLN A 103 9.92 0.53 7.55
C GLN A 103 9.35 1.71 6.78
N LYS A 104 10.04 2.86 6.87
CA LYS A 104 9.61 4.09 6.19
C LYS A 104 9.52 3.95 4.67
N ILE A 105 10.39 3.14 4.07
CA ILE A 105 10.32 2.88 2.63
C ILE A 105 9.00 2.22 2.22
N GLY A 106 8.44 1.36 3.08
CA GLY A 106 7.14 0.73 2.82
C GLY A 106 6.00 1.74 2.74
N TYR A 107 6.04 2.77 3.61
CA TYR A 107 5.09 3.87 3.55
C TYR A 107 5.16 4.63 2.22
N TRP A 108 6.36 4.97 1.74
CA TRP A 108 6.52 5.71 0.49
C TRP A 108 6.08 4.89 -0.72
N ILE A 109 6.41 3.60 -0.76
CA ILE A 109 5.94 2.68 -1.80
C ILE A 109 4.41 2.64 -1.81
N PHE A 110 3.78 2.42 -0.64
CA PHE A 110 2.33 2.41 -0.51
C PHE A 110 1.70 3.75 -0.93
N PHE A 111 2.25 4.87 -0.46
CA PHE A 111 1.79 6.22 -0.79
C PHE A 111 1.80 6.47 -2.31
N VAL A 112 2.94 6.22 -2.97
CA VAL A 112 3.07 6.44 -4.42
C VAL A 112 2.11 5.53 -5.19
N SER A 113 2.01 4.26 -4.81
CA SER A 113 1.07 3.32 -5.44
C SER A 113 -0.38 3.78 -5.32
N ILE A 114 -0.82 4.25 -4.14
CA ILE A 114 -2.19 4.75 -3.94
C ILE A 114 -2.44 6.01 -4.76
N ILE A 115 -1.49 6.96 -4.80
CA ILE A 115 -1.62 8.16 -5.62
C ILE A 115 -1.75 7.80 -7.11
N LEU A 116 -0.91 6.88 -7.60
CA LEU A 116 -1.02 6.38 -8.98
C LEU A 116 -2.38 5.70 -9.20
N PHE A 117 -2.83 4.86 -8.27
CA PHE A 117 -4.13 4.18 -8.35
C PHE A 117 -5.31 5.17 -8.45
N VAL A 118 -5.20 6.33 -7.80
CA VAL A 118 -6.20 7.40 -7.86
C VAL A 118 -6.12 8.15 -9.18
N ILE A 119 -4.92 8.51 -9.66
CA ILE A 119 -4.73 9.34 -10.87
C ILE A 119 -4.99 8.54 -12.16
N LEU A 120 -4.54 7.29 -12.22
CA LEU A 120 -4.50 6.48 -13.43
C LEU A 120 -5.88 6.32 -14.11
N PRO A 121 -7.00 6.11 -13.39
CA PRO A 121 -8.33 6.08 -14.01
C PRO A 121 -8.70 7.37 -14.76
N PHE A 122 -8.30 8.54 -14.28
CA PHE A 122 -8.58 9.82 -14.94
C PHE A 122 -7.74 10.05 -16.20
N VAL A 123 -6.57 9.40 -16.26
CA VAL A 123 -5.70 9.45 -17.43
C VAL A 123 -6.19 8.48 -18.50
N LEU A 124 -6.50 7.24 -18.10
CA LEU A 124 -6.82 6.14 -19.02
C LEU A 124 -8.27 6.15 -19.52
N PHE A 125 -9.20 6.72 -18.75
CA PHE A 125 -10.63 6.67 -19.08
C PHE A 125 -11.24 8.06 -19.23
N ASP A 126 -12.09 8.21 -20.25
CA ASP A 126 -13.03 9.34 -20.36
C ASP A 126 -14.33 8.99 -19.63
N MET A 127 -14.21 8.80 -18.32
CA MET A 127 -15.35 8.49 -17.45
C MET A 127 -16.08 9.76 -17.01
N PRO A 128 -17.43 9.75 -16.99
CA PRO A 128 -18.18 10.85 -16.39
C PRO A 128 -17.87 10.92 -14.89
N PHE A 129 -17.68 12.14 -14.38
CA PHE A 129 -17.30 12.40 -12.99
C PHE A 129 -18.23 11.72 -11.96
N VAL A 130 -19.51 11.61 -12.29
CA VAL A 130 -20.52 10.93 -11.46
C VAL A 130 -20.17 9.45 -11.24
N TRP A 131 -19.70 8.74 -12.27
CA TRP A 131 -19.34 7.32 -12.15
C TRP A 131 -18.15 7.13 -11.21
N ILE A 132 -17.16 8.02 -11.31
CA ILE A 132 -16.00 8.03 -10.42
C ILE A 132 -16.43 8.25 -8.97
N ILE A 133 -17.33 9.19 -8.72
CA ILE A 133 -17.88 9.43 -7.38
C ILE A 133 -18.61 8.20 -6.86
N THR A 134 -19.48 7.59 -7.66
CA THR A 134 -20.33 6.49 -7.19
C THR A 134 -19.54 5.21 -6.91
N TYR A 135 -18.59 4.85 -7.79
CA TYR A 135 -17.93 3.55 -7.73
C TYR A 135 -16.51 3.59 -7.13
N LEU A 136 -15.72 4.63 -7.42
CA LEU A 136 -14.32 4.72 -6.95
C LEU A 136 -14.20 5.42 -5.59
N LEU A 137 -15.00 6.46 -5.34
CA LEU A 137 -14.83 7.32 -4.16
C LEU A 137 -14.88 6.58 -2.82
N PRO A 138 -15.77 5.60 -2.58
CA PRO A 138 -15.78 4.85 -1.32
C PRO A 138 -14.43 4.14 -1.05
N TYR A 139 -13.85 3.52 -2.08
CA TYR A 139 -12.55 2.85 -1.97
C TYR A 139 -11.40 3.86 -1.77
N GLN A 140 -11.45 4.99 -2.48
CA GLN A 140 -10.44 6.05 -2.35
C GLN A 140 -10.46 6.69 -0.96
N VAL A 141 -11.64 6.91 -0.37
CA VAL A 141 -11.77 7.47 0.99
C VAL A 141 -11.10 6.56 2.01
N ILE A 142 -11.31 5.24 1.93
CA ILE A 142 -10.66 4.27 2.82
C ILE A 142 -9.13 4.30 2.61
N ALA A 143 -8.67 4.31 1.36
CA ALA A 143 -7.24 4.35 1.05
C ALA A 143 -6.55 5.62 1.59
N VAL A 144 -7.16 6.80 1.37
CA VAL A 144 -6.67 8.09 1.88
C VAL A 144 -6.70 8.11 3.41
N PHE A 145 -7.74 7.58 4.03
CA PHE A 145 -7.82 7.47 5.48
C PHE A 145 -6.68 6.62 6.06
N LEU A 146 -6.43 5.43 5.49
CA LEU A 146 -5.30 4.58 5.88
C LEU A 146 -3.96 5.31 5.70
N LEU A 147 -3.78 6.02 4.59
CA LEU A 147 -2.58 6.79 4.27
C LEU A 147 -2.33 7.90 5.31
N ILE A 148 -3.36 8.68 5.68
CA ILE A 148 -3.26 9.71 6.72
C ILE A 148 -2.90 9.10 8.07
N LEU A 149 -3.54 7.98 8.45
CA LEU A 149 -3.25 7.31 9.71
C LEU A 149 -1.82 6.76 9.75
N PHE A 150 -1.34 6.14 8.67
CA PHE A 150 0.06 5.70 8.59
C PHE A 150 1.03 6.88 8.59
N GLY A 151 0.67 7.98 7.92
CA GLY A 151 1.45 9.22 7.90
C GLY A 151 1.62 9.81 9.30
N LYS A 152 0.56 9.87 10.10
CA LYS A 152 0.65 10.31 11.52
C LYS A 152 1.56 9.40 12.36
N ASN A 153 1.63 8.11 12.01
CA ASN A 153 2.46 7.12 12.69
C ASN A 153 3.89 6.99 12.11
N LEU A 154 4.29 7.80 11.12
CA LEU A 154 5.63 7.76 10.51
C LEU A 154 6.76 7.98 11.52
N LYS A 155 6.53 8.77 12.57
CA LYS A 155 7.51 9.04 13.63
C LYS A 155 7.90 7.77 14.39
N LEU A 156 7.00 6.80 14.46
CA LEU A 156 7.22 5.51 15.14
C LEU A 156 8.00 4.50 14.28
N MET A 157 8.14 4.78 12.97
CA MET A 157 8.81 3.88 12.04
C MET A 157 10.33 4.09 12.05
N ARG A 158 11.09 3.01 11.88
CA ARG A 158 12.56 3.05 11.87
C ARG A 158 13.05 3.58 10.50
N LYS A 159 13.98 4.53 10.50
CA LYS A 159 14.78 4.83 9.30
C LYS A 159 15.67 3.62 9.06
N ARG A 160 15.46 2.86 7.98
CA ARG A 160 16.51 1.95 7.50
C ARG A 160 17.56 2.87 6.86
N VAL A 161 18.72 2.97 7.51
CA VAL A 161 19.94 3.46 6.87
C VAL A 161 20.46 2.32 6.00
#